data_AF-A0A3C0MD46-F1
#
_entry.id   AF-A0A3C0MD46-F1
#
_cell.length_a   1.000
_cell.length_b   1.000
_cell.length_c   1.000
_cell.angle_alpha   90.00
_cell.angle_beta   90.00
_cell.angle_gamma   90.00
#
_symmetry.space_group_name_H-M   'P 1'
#
loop_
_entity.id
_entity.type
_entity.pdbx_description
1 polymer ?
#
loop_
_entity_poly.entity_id
_entity_poly.type
_entity_poly.pdbx_seq_one_letter_code
_entity_poly.pdbx_strand_id
1 'polypeptide(L)' 'DGQVSMGPTVMKANARKVRRLSNGRVLAGFAGATADAFTLLERLEGKLEQHSGQLMRACVELAKD' A
#
# COMPACT_ATOMS: atom_id res chain seq x y z
N ASP A 1 -1.45 8.95 -11.51
CA ASP A 1 -2.83 9.19 -12.00
C ASP A 1 -3.80 8.26 -11.26
N GLY A 2 -5.11 8.41 -11.46
CA GLY A 2 -6.14 7.62 -10.77
C GLY A 2 -6.78 6.54 -11.63
N GLN A 3 -6.25 6.26 -12.81
CA GLN A 3 -6.90 5.38 -13.77
C GLN A 3 -6.79 3.91 -13.34
N VAL A 4 -7.93 3.23 -13.27
CA VAL A 4 -8.04 1.78 -13.09
C VAL A 4 -8.67 1.23 -14.36
N SER A 5 -7.96 0.34 -15.03
CA SER A 5 -8.42 -0.32 -16.25
C SER A 5 -8.66 -1.79 -15.97
N MET A 6 -9.68 -2.37 -16.61
CA MET A 6 -9.91 -3.81 -16.68
C MET A 6 -9.85 -4.20 -18.17
N GLY A 7 -8.74 -4.80 -18.59
CA GLY A 7 -8.44 -4.95 -20.03
C GLY A 7 -8.25 -3.58 -20.70
N PRO A 8 -8.78 -3.36 -21.92
CA PRO A 8 -8.69 -2.06 -22.60
C PRO A 8 -9.63 -0.98 -22.05
N THR A 9 -10.56 -1.34 -21.16
CA THR A 9 -11.62 -0.43 -20.68
C THR A 9 -11.23 0.26 -19.37
N VAL A 10 -11.36 1.58 -19.34
CA VAL A 10 -11.15 2.38 -18.12
C VAL A 10 -12.39 2.28 -17.22
N MET A 11 -12.24 1.67 -16.05
CA MET A 11 -13.34 1.48 -15.09
C MET A 11 -13.47 2.62 -14.08
N LYS A 12 -12.36 3.30 -13.74
CA LYS A 12 -12.39 4.41 -12.78
C LYS A 12 -11.25 5.37 -13.05
N ALA A 13 -11.53 6.66 -13.24
CA ALA A 13 -10.51 7.67 -13.50
C ALA A 13 -9.85 8.25 -12.22
N ASN A 14 -10.51 8.10 -11.06
CA ASN A 14 -10.14 8.77 -9.80
C ASN A 14 -9.88 7.79 -8.64
N ALA A 15 -9.10 6.73 -8.86
CA ALA A 15 -8.63 5.89 -7.77
C ALA A 15 -7.48 6.57 -7.00
N ARG A 16 -7.64 6.72 -5.69
CA ARG A 16 -6.54 7.12 -4.80
C ARG A 16 -5.72 5.88 -4.43
N LYS A 17 -4.68 5.59 -5.22
CA LYS A 17 -3.77 4.46 -5.01
C LYS A 17 -2.69 4.71 -3.95
N VAL A 18 -2.66 5.91 -3.37
CA VAL A 18 -1.67 6.34 -2.36
C VAL A 18 -2.40 6.57 -1.03
N ARG A 19 -1.89 5.95 0.03
CA ARG A 19 -2.37 6.05 1.40
C ARG A 19 -1.21 6.48 2.32
N ARG A 20 -1.56 7.21 3.37
CA ARG A 20 -0.63 7.59 4.44
C ARG A 20 -0.67 6.54 5.54
N LEU A 21 0.50 6.09 6.00
CA LEU A 21 0.70 5.14 7.10
C LEU A 21 1.57 5.77 8.20
N SER A 22 1.64 5.11 9.36
CA SER A 22 2.50 5.51 10.50
C SER A 22 2.33 6.99 10.88
N ASN A 23 1.08 7.38 11.15
CA ASN A 23 0.69 8.76 11.48
C ASN A 23 1.10 9.78 10.41
N GLY A 24 1.07 9.38 9.14
CA GLY A 24 1.36 10.26 8.01
C GLY A 24 2.84 10.44 7.70
N ARG A 25 3.73 9.73 8.39
CA ARG A 25 5.19 9.75 8.12
C ARG A 25 5.59 8.92 6.91
N VAL A 26 4.75 7.96 6.50
CA VAL A 26 5.01 7.08 5.35
C VAL A 26 3.91 7.25 4.32
N LEU A 27 4.30 7.41 3.06
CA LEU A 27 3.40 7.33 1.91
C LEU A 27 3.60 5.97 1.26
N ALA A 28 2.52 5.20 1.17
CA ALA A 28 2.52 3.88 0.55
C ALA A 28 1.47 3.84 -0.56
N GLY A 29 1.76 3.12 -1.64
CA GLY A 29 0.81 2.93 -2.72
C GLY A 29 0.92 1.56 -3.33
N PHE A 30 -0.20 1.05 -3.84
CA PHE A 30 -0.28 -0.27 -4.43
C PHE A 30 -0.80 -0.18 -5.87
N ALA A 31 -0.07 -0.81 -6.78
CA ALA A 31 -0.45 -0.95 -8.18
C ALA A 31 -0.99 -2.37 -8.39
N GLY A 32 -2.29 -2.55 -8.21
CA GLY A 32 -2.96 -3.85 -8.36
C GLY A 32 -4.42 -3.81 -7.91
N ALA A 33 -5.00 -4.97 -7.61
CA ALA A 33 -6.37 -5.06 -7.13
C ALA A 33 -6.53 -4.35 -5.78
N THR A 34 -7.67 -3.67 -5.60
CA THR A 34 -7.96 -2.92 -4.38
C THR A 34 -7.98 -3.80 -3.13
N ALA A 35 -8.41 -5.07 -3.25
CA ALA A 35 -8.47 -6.01 -2.13
C ALA A 35 -7.07 -6.33 -1.59
N ASP A 36 -6.13 -6.72 -2.46
CA ASP A 36 -4.74 -7.01 -2.08
C ASP A 36 -4.04 -5.76 -1.53
N ALA A 37 -4.37 -4.58 -2.05
CA ALA A 37 -3.87 -3.30 -1.56
C ALA A 37 -4.19 -3.09 -0.07
N PHE A 38 -5.44 -3.35 0.35
CA PHE A 38 -5.83 -3.17 1.74
C PHE A 38 -5.08 -4.13 2.66
N THR A 39 -5.01 -5.41 2.30
CA THR A 39 -4.34 -6.43 3.10
C THR A 39 -2.84 -6.15 3.24
N LEU A 40 -2.15 -5.80 2.15
CA LEU A 40 -0.71 -5.53 2.20
C LEU A 40 -0.38 -4.27 2.98
N LEU A 41 -1.19 -3.21 2.86
CA LEU A 41 -0.99 -1.97 3.62
C LEU A 41 -1.24 -2.16 5.12
N GLU A 42 -2.23 -2.97 5.50
CA GLU A 42 -2.49 -3.31 6.90
C GLU A 42 -1.35 -4.12 7.51
N ARG A 43 -0.82 -5.11 6.77
CA ARG A 43 0.37 -5.88 7.20
C ARG A 43 1.62 -5.00 7.33
N LEU A 44 1.84 -4.09 6.36
CA LEU A 44 2.95 -3.14 6.42
C LEU A 44 2.85 -2.21 7.63
N GLU A 45 1.65 -1.74 7.96
CA GLU A 45 1.41 -0.89 9.12
C GLU A 45 1.74 -1.62 10.43
N GLY A 46 1.33 -2.89 10.57
CA GLY A 46 1.73 -3.73 11.70
C GLY A 46 3.25 -3.93 11.82
N LYS A 47 3.96 -4.16 10.70
CA LYS A 47 5.43 -4.27 10.70
C LYS A 47 6.11 -2.95 11.05
N LEU A 48 5.55 -1.83 10.61
CA LEU A 48 6.05 -0.50 10.98
C LEU A 48 5.90 -0.24 12.47
N GLU A 49 4.80 -0.66 13.10
CA GLU A 49 4.64 -0.57 14.55
C GLU A 49 5.65 -1.45 15.30
N GLN A 50 5.81 -2.71 14.88
CA GLN A 50 6.75 -3.67 15.48
C GLN A 50 8.21 -3.23 15.42
N HIS A 51 8.57 -2.45 14.40
CA HIS A 51 9.94 -1.97 14.20
C HIS A 51 10.09 -0.46 14.46
N SER A 52 9.22 0.13 15.29
CA SER A 52 9.31 1.54 15.72
C SER A 52 9.42 2.54 14.57
N GLY A 53 8.74 2.26 13.46
CA GLY A 53 8.74 3.09 12.24
C GLY A 53 9.96 2.92 11.33
N GLN A 54 10.81 1.90 11.55
CA GLN A 54 11.93 1.60 10.65
C GLN A 54 11.43 1.02 9.32
N LEU A 55 11.17 1.90 8.34
CA LEU A 55 10.55 1.55 7.06
C LEU A 55 11.29 0.44 6.30
N MET A 56 12.61 0.56 6.12
CA MET A 56 13.41 -0.44 5.42
C MET A 56 13.27 -1.83 6.06
N ARG A 57 13.36 -1.89 7.39
CA ARG A 57 13.22 -3.14 8.13
C ARG A 57 11.81 -3.71 8.00
N ALA A 58 10.78 -2.88 8.17
CA ALA A 58 9.39 -3.29 8.01
C ALA A 58 9.08 -3.84 6.60
N CYS A 59 9.60 -3.21 5.54
CA CYS A 59 9.45 -3.69 4.18
C CYS A 59 10.16 -5.03 3.94
N VAL A 60 11.38 -5.18 4.45
CA VAL A 60 12.14 -6.44 4.33
C VAL A 60 11.43 -7.57 5.08
N GLU A 61 10.93 -7.33 6.28
CA GLU A 61 10.21 -8.34 7.05
C GLU A 61 8.85 -8.67 6.45
N LEU A 62 8.13 -7.70 5.89
CA LEU A 62 6.90 -7.95 5.12
C LEU A 62 7.16 -8.83 3.89
N ALA A 63 8.30 -8.67 3.22
CA ALA A 63 8.63 -9.45 2.02
C ALA A 63 9.13 -10.87 2.33
N LYS A 64 9.51 -11.14 3.59
CA LYS A 64 9.91 -12.47 4.05
C LYS A 64 8.73 -13.33 4.54
N ASP A 65 7.64 -12.70 4.97
CA ASP A 65 6.35 -13.35 5.27
C ASP A 65 5.61 -13.74 3.99
#